data_AF-A0A7Y9RIN0-F1
#
_entry.id   AF-A0A7Y9RIN0-F1
#
_cell.length_a   1.000
_cell.length_b   1.000
_cell.length_c   1.000
_cell.angle_alpha   90.00
_cell.angle_beta   90.00
_cell.angle_gamma   90.00
#
_symmetry.space_group_name_H-M   'P 1'
#
loop_
_entity.id
_entity.type
_entity.pdbx_description
1 polymer ?
#
loop_
_entity_poly.entity_id
_entity_poly.type
_entity_poly.pdbx_seq_one_letter_code
_entity_poly.pdbx_strand_id
1 'polypeptide(L)'
;MKIVYLDQNKWIELARAVKSPNDFPAYYAVLQSLVTEANAGRLLVPLTSTNLYETQKIAIPERREHLAWVQSTLSQGMVFRGRHKRLEVEVIDHLRAQYGLDALPRDPRWFLSNVFFESTAEIGDDRIPQPSASVLEAIRGNPPRFMFEYLTKLPEDLRAVAVSNFSGGSEKLRLSIEEKRTRDASETEAMRRRLAGARLMISELDLILSFIRLAAAARVRRERNTSEVFPKHYQRMSDLFY
;
A
#
# COMPACT_ATOMS: atom_id res chain seq x y z
N MET A 1 -20.04 0.32 -4.36
CA MET A 1 -18.79 0.84 -4.93
C MET A 1 -17.94 -0.31 -5.42
N LYS A 2 -17.47 -0.27 -6.67
CA LYS A 2 -16.62 -1.29 -7.30
C LYS A 2 -15.16 -0.83 -7.29
N ILE A 3 -14.23 -1.77 -7.18
CA ILE A 3 -12.79 -1.50 -7.31
C ILE A 3 -12.32 -2.20 -8.58
N VAL A 4 -11.69 -1.45 -9.49
CA VAL A 4 -11.14 -1.97 -10.75
C VAL A 4 -9.65 -1.70 -10.78
N TYR A 5 -8.87 -2.74 -11.04
CA TYR A 5 -7.44 -2.60 -11.29
C TYR A 5 -7.20 -2.50 -12.80
N LEU A 6 -6.38 -1.53 -13.20
CA LEU A 6 -5.91 -1.37 -14.57
C LEU A 6 -4.41 -1.62 -14.61
N ASP A 7 -3.97 -2.45 -15.55
CA ASP A 7 -2.55 -2.57 -15.86
C ASP A 7 -2.02 -1.28 -16.53
N GLN A 8 -0.69 -1.18 -16.68
CA GLN A 8 -0.07 0.00 -17.27
C GLN A 8 -0.44 0.21 -18.74
N ASN A 9 -0.65 -0.84 -19.53
CA ASN A 9 -0.99 -0.69 -20.94
C ASN A 9 -2.37 -0.02 -21.09
N LYS A 10 -3.32 -0.33 -20.21
CA LYS A 10 -4.64 0.30 -20.17
C LYS A 10 -4.56 1.76 -19.75
N TRP A 11 -3.70 2.10 -18.80
CA TRP A 11 -3.44 3.51 -18.48
C TRP A 11 -2.89 4.29 -19.68
N ILE A 12 -1.98 3.70 -20.45
CA ILE A 12 -1.40 4.32 -21.66
C ILE A 12 -2.45 4.49 -22.77
N GLU A 13 -3.29 3.48 -23.01
CA GLU A 13 -4.39 3.56 -23.98
C GLU A 13 -5.37 4.68 -23.63
N LEU A 14 -5.78 4.80 -22.36
CA LEU A 14 -6.64 5.88 -21.89
C LEU A 14 -5.96 7.26 -22.03
N ALA A 15 -4.68 7.38 -21.70
CA ALA A 15 -3.93 8.62 -21.86
C ALA A 15 -3.81 9.06 -23.33
N ARG A 16 -3.63 8.11 -24.26
CA ARG A 16 -3.65 8.40 -25.70
C ARG A 16 -5.02 8.87 -26.16
N ALA A 17 -6.10 8.27 -25.66
CA ALA A 17 -7.46 8.67 -26.00
C ALA A 17 -7.83 10.08 -25.51
N VAL A 18 -7.24 10.55 -24.40
CA VAL A 18 -7.36 11.97 -24.00
C VAL A 18 -6.71 12.90 -25.01
N LYS A 19 -5.50 12.56 -25.48
CA LYS A 19 -4.76 13.39 -26.42
C LYS A 19 -5.37 13.41 -27.82
N SER A 20 -5.83 12.26 -28.28
CA SER A 20 -6.37 12.06 -29.63
C SER A 20 -7.71 11.30 -29.59
N PRO A 21 -8.80 11.93 -29.14
CA PRO A 21 -10.09 11.24 -28.96
C PRO A 21 -10.66 10.68 -30.26
N ASN A 22 -10.42 11.35 -31.40
CA ASN A 22 -10.89 10.91 -32.71
C ASN A 22 -10.15 9.66 -33.22
N ASP A 23 -8.88 9.47 -32.81
CA ASP A 23 -8.08 8.30 -33.20
C ASP A 23 -8.39 7.09 -32.31
N PHE A 24 -8.93 7.33 -31.10
CA PHE A 24 -9.22 6.29 -30.10
C PHE A 24 -10.64 6.43 -29.50
N PRO A 25 -11.72 6.46 -30.32
CA PRO A 25 -13.06 6.79 -29.85
C PRO A 25 -13.62 5.80 -28.82
N ALA A 26 -13.31 4.50 -28.97
CA ALA A 26 -13.73 3.47 -28.03
C ALA A 26 -13.11 3.66 -26.63
N TYR A 27 -11.80 3.94 -26.57
CA TYR A 27 -11.12 4.20 -25.30
C TYR A 27 -11.55 5.53 -24.67
N TYR A 28 -11.86 6.53 -25.50
CA TYR A 28 -12.38 7.80 -25.01
C TYR A 28 -13.78 7.64 -24.38
N ALA A 29 -14.67 6.87 -25.00
CA ALA A 29 -15.97 6.54 -24.42
C ALA A 29 -15.86 5.77 -23.10
N VAL A 30 -14.94 4.80 -23.03
CA VAL A 30 -14.62 4.09 -21.77
C VAL A 30 -14.12 5.07 -20.72
N LEU A 31 -13.19 5.95 -21.06
CA LEU A 31 -12.67 6.96 -20.15
C LEU A 31 -13.78 7.86 -19.58
N GLN A 32 -14.68 8.37 -20.42
CA GLN A 32 -15.80 9.20 -19.98
C GLN A 32 -16.70 8.47 -18.98
N SER A 33 -16.97 7.18 -19.22
CA SER A 33 -17.71 6.33 -18.30
C SER A 33 -16.97 6.14 -16.97
N LEU A 34 -15.67 5.82 -17.02
CA LEU A 34 -14.84 5.66 -15.82
C LEU A 34 -14.79 6.93 -14.98
N VAL A 35 -14.62 8.11 -15.59
CA VAL A 35 -14.62 9.41 -14.90
C VAL A 35 -15.98 9.66 -14.25
N THR A 36 -17.08 9.38 -14.95
CA THR A 36 -18.44 9.56 -14.43
C THR A 36 -18.68 8.69 -13.20
N GLU A 37 -18.33 7.40 -13.27
CA GLU A 37 -18.51 6.46 -12.16
C GLU A 37 -17.57 6.75 -10.98
N ALA A 38 -16.34 7.22 -11.25
CA ALA A 38 -15.39 7.61 -10.21
C ALA A 38 -15.86 8.86 -9.46
N ASN A 39 -16.28 9.91 -10.19
CA ASN A 39 -16.82 11.14 -9.60
C ASN A 39 -18.10 10.88 -8.79
N ALA A 40 -18.91 9.89 -9.19
CA ALA A 40 -20.09 9.48 -8.45
C ALA A 40 -19.80 8.60 -7.23
N GLY A 41 -18.52 8.30 -6.93
CA GLY A 41 -18.13 7.41 -5.83
C GLY A 41 -18.57 5.95 -6.01
N ARG A 42 -18.94 5.55 -7.24
CA ARG A 42 -19.38 4.19 -7.56
C ARG A 42 -18.23 3.30 -8.01
N LEU A 43 -17.12 3.89 -8.44
CA LEU A 43 -15.92 3.21 -8.91
C LEU A 43 -14.66 3.78 -8.24
N LEU A 44 -13.72 2.91 -7.88
CA LEU A 44 -12.35 3.27 -7.53
C LEU A 44 -11.37 2.55 -8.46
N VAL A 45 -10.37 3.27 -8.94
CA VAL A 45 -9.33 2.74 -9.83
C VAL A 45 -7.93 2.96 -9.22
N PRO A 46 -7.61 2.28 -8.09
CA PRO A 46 -6.39 2.55 -7.34
C PRO A 46 -5.13 2.18 -8.14
N LEU A 47 -4.05 2.94 -7.91
CA LEU A 47 -2.74 2.65 -8.49
C LEU A 47 -1.93 1.71 -7.60
N THR A 48 -0.97 1.02 -8.20
CA THR A 48 0.10 0.30 -7.49
C THR A 48 1.38 1.13 -7.47
N SER A 49 2.32 0.75 -6.60
CA SER A 49 3.67 1.32 -6.62
C SER A 49 4.36 1.14 -7.98
N THR A 50 4.10 0.03 -8.68
CA THR A 50 4.57 -0.21 -10.05
C THR A 50 4.03 0.83 -11.03
N ASN A 51 2.73 1.15 -10.98
CA ASN A 51 2.17 2.19 -11.86
C ASN A 51 2.86 3.54 -11.62
N LEU A 52 3.08 3.92 -10.36
CA LEU A 52 3.76 5.17 -10.01
C LEU A 52 5.22 5.17 -10.51
N TYR A 53 5.94 4.07 -10.29
CA TYR A 53 7.32 3.90 -10.73
C TYR A 53 7.46 3.94 -12.26
N GLU A 54 6.61 3.21 -12.98
CA GLU A 54 6.66 3.17 -14.45
C GLU A 54 6.35 4.54 -15.06
N THR A 55 5.43 5.30 -14.45
CA THR A 55 5.17 6.68 -14.85
C THR A 55 6.38 7.57 -14.56
N GLN A 56 7.00 7.46 -13.37
CA GLN A 56 8.24 8.17 -13.04
C GLN A 56 9.40 7.83 -13.98
N LYS A 57 9.45 6.61 -14.53
CA LYS A 57 10.50 6.17 -15.46
C LYS A 57 10.42 6.86 -16.84
N ILE A 58 9.26 7.42 -17.21
CA ILE A 58 9.10 8.12 -18.49
C ILE A 58 9.98 9.37 -18.51
N ALA A 59 10.98 9.38 -19.39
CA ALA A 59 11.91 10.51 -19.54
C ALA A 59 11.28 11.73 -20.22
N ILE A 60 10.36 11.52 -21.17
CA ILE A 60 9.71 12.60 -21.93
C ILE A 60 8.65 13.29 -21.04
N PRO A 61 8.84 14.57 -20.63
CA PRO A 61 7.97 15.22 -19.65
C PRO A 61 6.50 15.27 -20.07
N GLU A 62 6.23 15.66 -21.33
CA GLU A 62 4.86 15.74 -21.87
C GLU A 62 4.12 14.39 -21.78
N ARG A 63 4.81 13.29 -22.10
CA ARG A 63 4.21 11.94 -22.01
C ARG A 63 3.95 11.54 -20.57
N ARG A 64 4.85 11.91 -19.65
CA ARG A 64 4.71 11.64 -18.22
C ARG A 64 3.53 12.44 -17.64
N GLU A 65 3.41 13.71 -18.01
CA GLU A 65 2.32 14.58 -17.58
C GLU A 65 0.95 14.06 -18.02
N HIS A 66 0.78 13.69 -19.29
CA HIS A 66 -0.48 13.15 -19.78
C HIS A 66 -0.91 11.87 -19.04
N LEU A 67 0.04 10.95 -18.82
CA LEU A 67 -0.24 9.71 -18.10
C LEU A 67 -0.56 9.98 -16.62
N ALA A 68 0.24 10.83 -15.96
CA ALA A 68 0.03 11.23 -14.58
C ALA A 68 -1.33 11.92 -14.38
N TRP A 69 -1.77 12.73 -15.34
CA TRP A 69 -3.07 13.39 -15.30
C TRP A 69 -4.22 12.38 -15.27
N VAL A 70 -4.23 11.43 -16.20
CA VAL A 70 -5.27 10.37 -16.26
C VAL A 70 -5.22 9.50 -15.01
N GLN A 71 -4.04 9.05 -14.59
CA GLN A 71 -3.86 8.22 -13.40
C GLN A 71 -4.35 8.92 -12.13
N SER A 72 -3.94 10.17 -11.91
CA SER A 72 -4.32 10.92 -10.70
C SER A 72 -5.80 11.25 -10.67
N THR A 73 -6.39 11.56 -11.83
CA THR A 73 -7.81 11.87 -11.97
C THR A 73 -8.68 10.62 -11.74
N LEU A 74 -8.41 9.50 -12.42
CA LEU A 74 -9.25 8.30 -12.28
C LEU A 74 -9.05 7.58 -10.95
N SER A 75 -7.83 7.55 -10.43
CA SER A 75 -7.57 6.92 -9.12
C SER A 75 -8.07 7.76 -7.96
N GLN A 76 -8.36 9.04 -8.18
CA GLN A 76 -8.65 10.01 -7.12
C GLN A 76 -7.53 10.07 -6.07
N GLY A 77 -6.28 9.84 -6.49
CA GLY A 77 -5.12 9.76 -5.61
C GLY A 77 -5.05 8.48 -4.75
N MET A 78 -5.93 7.51 -4.98
CA MET A 78 -5.96 6.26 -4.22
C MET A 78 -4.91 5.28 -4.73
N VAL A 79 -4.27 4.58 -3.80
CA VAL A 79 -3.30 3.52 -4.08
C VAL A 79 -3.60 2.26 -3.27
N PHE A 80 -3.17 1.11 -3.78
CA PHE A 80 -3.00 -0.08 -2.94
C PHE A 80 -1.83 0.14 -1.99
N ARG A 81 -2.01 -0.18 -0.72
CA ARG A 81 -0.92 -0.16 0.27
C ARG A 81 0.15 -1.19 -0.04
N GLY A 82 1.37 -0.88 0.40
CA GLY A 82 2.55 -1.69 0.18
C GLY A 82 2.42 -3.12 0.71
N ARG A 83 3.28 -4.01 0.21
CA ARG A 83 3.31 -5.43 0.63
C ARG A 83 3.43 -5.55 2.14
N HIS A 84 4.28 -4.73 2.77
CA HIS A 84 4.59 -4.82 4.19
C HIS A 84 3.34 -4.72 5.06
N LYS A 85 2.48 -3.71 4.81
CA LYS A 85 1.26 -3.52 5.59
C LYS A 85 0.21 -4.59 5.34
N ARG A 86 0.10 -5.06 4.10
CA ARG A 86 -0.80 -6.17 3.77
C ARG A 86 -0.38 -7.44 4.49
N LEU A 87 0.92 -7.76 4.46
CA LEU A 87 1.47 -8.90 5.17
C LEU A 87 1.29 -8.77 6.69
N GLU A 88 1.52 -7.58 7.26
CA GLU A 88 1.27 -7.30 8.68
C GLU A 88 -0.15 -7.68 9.08
N VAL A 89 -1.14 -7.18 8.34
CA VAL A 89 -2.57 -7.41 8.63
C VAL A 89 -2.92 -8.89 8.47
N GLU A 90 -2.52 -9.51 7.35
CA GLU A 90 -2.79 -10.92 7.06
C GLU A 90 -2.17 -11.86 8.09
N VAL A 91 -0.93 -11.60 8.51
CA VAL A 91 -0.25 -12.41 9.54
C VAL A 91 -0.91 -12.20 10.90
N ILE A 92 -1.23 -10.97 11.29
CA ILE A 92 -1.94 -10.70 12.55
C ILE A 92 -3.29 -11.41 12.58
N ASP A 93 -4.06 -11.35 11.49
CA ASP A 93 -5.35 -12.03 11.40
C ASP A 93 -5.21 -13.53 11.54
N HIS A 94 -4.27 -14.11 10.80
CA HIS A 94 -4.03 -15.54 10.82
C HIS A 94 -3.63 -16.02 12.22
N LEU A 95 -2.71 -15.30 12.88
CA LEU A 95 -2.31 -15.61 14.25
C LEU A 95 -3.49 -15.49 15.21
N ARG A 96 -4.26 -14.40 15.14
CA ARG A 96 -5.40 -14.19 16.04
C ARG A 96 -6.47 -15.27 15.88
N ALA A 97 -6.79 -15.64 14.63
CA ALA A 97 -7.69 -16.75 14.35
C ALA A 97 -7.17 -18.07 14.93
N GLN A 98 -5.88 -18.38 14.74
CA GLN A 98 -5.27 -19.60 15.25
C GLN A 98 -5.26 -19.69 16.78
N TYR A 99 -5.22 -18.55 17.48
CA TYR A 99 -5.28 -18.46 18.95
C TYR A 99 -6.67 -18.17 19.51
N GLY A 100 -7.74 -18.21 18.69
CA GLY A 100 -9.11 -17.95 19.14
C GLY A 100 -9.36 -16.51 19.62
N LEU A 101 -8.63 -15.55 19.09
CA LEU A 101 -8.76 -14.13 19.40
C LEU A 101 -9.62 -13.41 18.36
N ASP A 102 -10.43 -12.44 18.80
CA ASP A 102 -11.25 -11.60 17.91
C ASP A 102 -10.40 -10.94 16.82
N ALA A 103 -10.91 -10.79 15.58
CA ALA A 103 -10.21 -9.97 14.58
C ALA A 103 -10.05 -8.51 15.06
N LEU A 104 -8.93 -7.87 14.71
CA LEU A 104 -8.78 -6.44 15.01
C LEU A 104 -9.74 -5.61 14.15
N PRO A 105 -10.48 -4.63 14.72
CA PRO A 105 -11.36 -3.77 13.94
C PRO A 105 -10.55 -3.00 12.89
N ARG A 106 -11.09 -2.88 11.68
CA ARG A 106 -10.46 -2.13 10.58
C ARG A 106 -11.49 -1.60 9.59
N ASP A 107 -11.08 -0.58 8.85
CA ASP A 107 -11.85 -0.14 7.68
C ASP A 107 -11.92 -1.28 6.64
N PRO A 108 -13.09 -1.56 6.04
CA PRO A 108 -13.23 -2.57 4.99
C PRO A 108 -12.27 -2.38 3.80
N ARG A 109 -11.73 -1.18 3.62
CA ARG A 109 -10.78 -0.77 2.57
C ARG A 109 -9.40 -0.43 3.14
N TRP A 110 -9.02 -1.04 4.27
CA TRP A 110 -7.71 -0.83 4.91
C TRP A 110 -6.50 -1.03 3.99
N PHE A 111 -6.67 -1.81 2.91
CA PHE A 111 -5.66 -2.09 1.90
C PHE A 111 -5.50 -0.97 0.86
N LEU A 112 -6.33 0.07 0.94
CA LEU A 112 -6.22 1.28 0.15
C LEU A 112 -5.69 2.44 1.00
N SER A 113 -5.03 3.39 0.35
CA SER A 113 -4.59 4.64 0.96
C SER A 113 -4.82 5.81 0.01
N ASN A 114 -5.08 6.99 0.58
CA ASN A 114 -5.08 8.27 -0.12
C ASN A 114 -3.74 9.01 0.01
N VAL A 115 -2.70 8.33 0.46
CA VAL A 115 -1.33 8.82 0.53
C VAL A 115 -0.47 7.97 -0.41
N PHE A 116 -0.14 8.51 -1.57
CA PHE A 116 0.37 7.72 -2.70
C PHE A 116 1.67 6.95 -2.42
N PHE A 117 2.55 7.45 -1.53
CA PHE A 117 3.79 6.75 -1.18
C PHE A 117 3.57 5.57 -0.22
N GLU A 118 2.39 5.45 0.43
CA GLU A 118 2.01 4.23 1.17
C GLU A 118 1.86 3.01 0.28
N SER A 119 1.85 3.19 -1.05
CA SER A 119 2.00 2.08 -1.99
C SER A 119 3.37 1.37 -1.90
N THR A 120 4.37 2.04 -1.34
CA THR A 120 5.73 1.51 -1.17
C THR A 120 6.06 1.30 0.31
N ALA A 121 5.82 2.30 1.15
CA ALA A 121 6.18 2.28 2.57
C ALA A 121 5.18 3.08 3.41
N GLU A 122 4.86 2.56 4.58
CA GLU A 122 3.81 3.12 5.43
C GLU A 122 4.25 4.39 6.16
N ILE A 123 3.29 5.25 6.49
CA ILE A 123 3.52 6.31 7.48
C ILE A 123 3.87 5.63 8.81
N GLY A 124 4.97 6.06 9.42
CA GLY A 124 5.53 5.45 10.63
C GLY A 124 6.50 4.30 10.36
N ASP A 125 6.87 4.04 9.10
CA ASP A 125 7.96 3.11 8.77
C ASP A 125 9.33 3.73 9.10
N ASP A 126 9.96 3.24 10.18
CA ASP A 126 11.25 3.73 10.69
C ASP A 126 12.41 3.61 9.68
N ARG A 127 12.23 2.87 8.57
CA ARG A 127 13.24 2.73 7.52
C ARG A 127 13.30 3.93 6.58
N ILE A 128 12.30 4.82 6.62
CA ILE A 128 12.23 5.98 5.72
C ILE A 128 11.99 7.29 6.50
N PRO A 129 12.51 8.42 5.98
CA PRO A 129 12.19 9.74 6.52
C PRO A 129 10.68 9.98 6.51
N GLN A 130 10.17 10.51 7.62
CA GLN A 130 8.74 10.76 7.78
C GLN A 130 8.37 12.16 7.28
N PRO A 131 7.30 12.29 6.48
CA PRO A 131 6.76 13.60 6.13
C PRO A 131 6.19 14.28 7.38
N SER A 132 6.23 15.62 7.40
CA SER A 132 5.58 16.37 8.48
C SER A 132 4.07 16.15 8.50
N ALA A 133 3.44 16.32 9.66
CA ALA A 133 1.99 16.26 9.78
C ALA A 133 1.28 17.25 8.82
N SER A 134 1.84 18.46 8.64
CA SER A 134 1.29 19.45 7.71
C SER A 134 1.31 18.97 6.24
N VAL A 135 2.37 18.30 5.82
CA VAL A 135 2.45 17.72 4.47
C VAL A 135 1.43 16.59 4.32
N LEU A 136 1.29 15.73 5.32
CA LEU A 136 0.32 14.64 5.30
C LEU A 136 -1.12 15.15 5.20
N GLU A 137 -1.48 16.17 5.99
CA GLU A 137 -2.81 16.78 5.93
C GLU A 137 -3.06 17.45 4.59
N ALA A 138 -2.05 18.11 4.01
CA ALA A 138 -2.17 18.69 2.66
C ALA A 138 -2.43 17.60 1.60
N ILE A 139 -1.69 16.49 1.65
CA ILE A 139 -1.90 15.35 0.74
C ILE A 139 -3.30 14.79 0.90
N ARG A 140 -3.76 14.55 2.13
CA ARG A 140 -5.10 14.00 2.40
C ARG A 140 -6.22 14.94 1.96
N GLY A 141 -5.99 16.26 2.01
CA GLY A 141 -6.93 17.27 1.56
C GLY A 141 -7.11 17.32 0.04
N ASN A 142 -6.09 16.94 -0.74
CA ASN A 142 -6.21 16.81 -2.19
C ASN A 142 -5.27 15.73 -2.78
N PRO A 143 -5.57 14.43 -2.56
CA PRO A 143 -4.72 13.33 -3.00
C PRO A 143 -4.41 13.32 -4.51
N PRO A 144 -5.39 13.55 -5.41
CA PRO A 144 -5.13 13.59 -6.85
C PRO A 144 -4.08 14.63 -7.22
N ARG A 145 -4.19 15.84 -6.67
CA ARG A 145 -3.25 16.93 -6.97
C ARG A 145 -1.84 16.58 -6.52
N PHE A 146 -1.67 16.14 -5.28
CA PHE A 146 -0.32 15.84 -4.75
C PHE A 146 0.33 14.66 -5.45
N MET A 147 -0.45 13.64 -5.84
CA MET A 147 0.04 12.55 -6.68
C MET A 147 0.50 13.06 -8.05
N PHE A 148 -0.30 13.90 -8.72
CA PHE A 148 0.06 14.49 -10.00
C PHE A 148 1.35 15.31 -9.90
N GLU A 149 1.45 16.17 -8.88
CA GLU A 149 2.65 16.99 -8.64
C GLU A 149 3.88 16.12 -8.35
N TYR A 150 3.75 15.06 -7.56
CA TYR A 150 4.84 14.10 -7.33
C TYR A 150 5.33 13.47 -8.64
N LEU A 151 4.41 13.08 -9.53
CA LEU A 151 4.74 12.43 -10.81
C LEU A 151 5.33 13.38 -11.85
N THR A 152 5.07 14.68 -11.76
CA THR A 152 5.39 15.65 -12.82
C THR A 152 6.43 16.69 -12.43
N LYS A 153 6.44 17.14 -11.17
CA LYS A 153 7.24 18.27 -10.68
C LYS A 153 8.48 17.85 -9.88
N LEU A 154 8.76 16.56 -9.72
CA LEU A 154 9.98 16.11 -9.05
C LEU A 154 11.21 16.58 -9.85
N PRO A 155 12.24 17.18 -9.21
CA PRO A 155 13.49 17.52 -9.87
C PRO A 155 14.07 16.33 -10.63
N GLU A 156 14.53 16.59 -11.85
CA GLU A 156 14.91 15.55 -12.81
C GLU A 156 16.07 14.68 -12.30
N ASP A 157 17.01 15.27 -11.57
CA ASP A 157 18.13 14.60 -10.90
C ASP A 157 17.64 13.66 -9.79
N LEU A 158 16.76 14.14 -8.90
CA LEU A 158 16.17 13.31 -7.84
C LEU A 158 15.34 12.17 -8.43
N ARG A 159 14.57 12.46 -9.48
CA ARG A 159 13.79 11.46 -10.21
C ARG A 159 14.69 10.39 -10.82
N ALA A 160 15.74 10.78 -11.52
CA ALA A 160 16.68 9.86 -12.15
C ALA A 160 17.37 8.96 -11.12
N VAL A 161 17.78 9.51 -9.97
CA VAL A 161 18.34 8.74 -8.85
C VAL A 161 17.32 7.76 -8.28
N ALA A 162 16.08 8.19 -8.04
CA ALA A 162 15.02 7.31 -7.54
C ALA A 162 14.72 6.15 -8.50
N VAL A 163 14.60 6.44 -9.80
CA VAL A 163 14.37 5.44 -10.85
C VAL A 163 15.55 4.48 -10.95
N SER A 164 16.78 4.98 -10.87
CA SER A 164 18.01 4.16 -10.89
C SER A 164 18.07 3.22 -9.69
N ASN A 165 17.83 3.73 -8.49
CA ASN A 165 17.84 2.93 -7.26
C ASN A 165 16.78 1.83 -7.29
N PHE A 166 15.56 2.16 -7.72
CA PHE A 166 14.49 1.16 -7.85
C PHE A 166 14.82 0.12 -8.93
N SER A 167 15.33 0.54 -10.09
CA SER A 167 15.75 -0.36 -11.16
C SER A 167 16.84 -1.32 -10.70
N GLY A 168 17.89 -0.78 -10.05
CA GLY A 168 18.99 -1.58 -9.53
C GLY A 168 18.56 -2.54 -8.43
N GLY A 169 17.68 -2.11 -7.51
CA GLY A 169 17.10 -2.98 -6.50
C GLY A 169 16.25 -4.12 -7.09
N SER A 170 15.43 -3.80 -8.09
CA SER A 170 14.60 -4.79 -8.80
C SER A 170 15.45 -5.81 -9.54
N GLU A 171 16.53 -5.37 -10.19
CA GLU A 171 17.45 -6.27 -10.91
C GLU A 171 18.23 -7.17 -9.95
N LYS A 172 18.71 -6.63 -8.82
CA LYS A 172 19.33 -7.44 -7.77
C LYS A 172 18.37 -8.50 -7.23
N LEU A 173 17.10 -8.15 -7.02
CA LEU A 173 16.08 -9.10 -6.59
C LEU A 173 15.85 -10.19 -7.64
N ARG A 174 15.74 -9.81 -8.91
CA ARG A 174 15.59 -10.75 -10.04
C ARG A 174 16.77 -11.73 -10.10
N LEU A 175 18.00 -11.22 -10.06
CA LEU A 175 19.21 -12.06 -10.06
C LEU A 175 19.23 -13.00 -8.86
N SER A 176 18.90 -12.53 -7.66
CA SER A 176 18.80 -13.38 -6.47
C SER A 176 17.77 -14.50 -6.62
N ILE A 177 16.64 -14.24 -7.28
CA ILE A 177 15.62 -15.26 -7.57
C ILE A 177 16.15 -16.29 -8.56
N GLU A 178 16.84 -15.86 -9.62
CA GLU A 178 17.43 -16.78 -10.61
C GLU A 178 18.56 -17.62 -10.00
N GLU A 179 19.46 -17.03 -9.21
CA GLU A 179 20.49 -17.76 -8.47
C GLU A 179 19.88 -18.83 -7.56
N LYS A 180 18.77 -18.53 -6.88
CA LYS A 180 18.03 -19.52 -6.07
C LYS A 180 17.48 -20.65 -6.95
N ARG A 181 16.88 -20.33 -8.10
CA ARG A 181 16.33 -21.33 -9.03
C ARG A 181 17.41 -22.25 -9.57
N THR A 182 18.56 -21.70 -9.96
CA THR A 182 19.70 -22.46 -10.48
C THR A 182 20.30 -23.35 -9.40
N ARG A 183 20.53 -22.82 -8.18
CA ARG A 183 21.12 -23.59 -7.08
C ARG A 183 20.26 -24.79 -6.68
N ASP A 184 18.94 -24.60 -6.62
CA ASP A 184 18.03 -25.64 -6.17
C ASP A 184 17.46 -26.46 -7.36
N ALA A 185 18.05 -26.38 -8.57
CA ALA A 185 17.49 -26.98 -9.79
C ALA A 185 17.48 -28.52 -9.78
N SER A 186 18.44 -29.15 -9.09
CA SER A 186 18.51 -30.61 -8.94
C SER A 186 17.56 -31.17 -7.88
N GLU A 187 16.91 -30.31 -7.12
CA GLU A 187 16.03 -30.71 -6.01
C GLU A 187 14.62 -31.06 -6.50
N THR A 188 13.97 -31.97 -5.78
CA THR A 188 12.55 -32.26 -6.02
C THR A 188 11.69 -31.03 -5.74
N GLU A 189 10.50 -30.93 -6.35
CA GLU A 189 9.59 -29.81 -6.12
C GLU A 189 9.23 -29.64 -4.62
N ALA A 190 8.97 -30.75 -3.93
CA ALA A 190 8.67 -30.73 -2.49
C ALA A 190 9.85 -30.14 -1.69
N MET A 191 11.09 -30.51 -2.03
CA MET A 191 12.29 -29.96 -1.39
C MET A 191 12.48 -28.47 -1.71
N ARG A 192 12.31 -28.06 -2.98
CA ARG A 192 12.36 -26.64 -3.37
C ARG A 192 11.36 -25.79 -2.58
N ARG A 193 10.13 -26.27 -2.39
CA ARG A 193 9.12 -25.58 -1.56
C ARG A 193 9.57 -25.47 -0.10
N ARG A 194 10.13 -26.53 0.50
CA ARG A 194 10.66 -26.52 1.87
C ARG A 194 11.84 -25.56 2.03
N LEU A 195 12.80 -25.59 1.11
CA LEU A 195 13.95 -24.69 1.10
C LEU A 195 13.52 -23.23 0.94
N ALA A 196 12.59 -22.96 0.02
CA ALA A 196 12.03 -21.62 -0.17
C ALA A 196 11.31 -21.13 1.10
N GLY A 197 10.47 -21.98 1.72
CA GLY A 197 9.77 -21.67 2.95
C GLY A 197 10.73 -21.39 4.13
N ALA A 198 11.73 -22.25 4.34
CA ALA A 198 12.72 -22.07 5.39
C ALA A 198 13.52 -20.78 5.22
N ARG A 199 13.99 -20.48 4.00
CA ARG A 199 14.71 -19.23 3.72
C ARG A 199 13.82 -18.00 3.93
N LEU A 200 12.56 -18.07 3.48
CA LEU A 200 11.61 -16.97 3.69
C LEU A 200 11.37 -16.73 5.19
N MET A 201 11.17 -17.79 5.97
CA MET A 201 11.03 -17.71 7.43
C MET A 201 12.25 -17.09 8.11
N ILE A 202 13.47 -17.46 7.68
CA ILE A 202 14.71 -16.90 8.23
C ILE A 202 14.84 -15.42 7.86
N SER A 203 14.59 -15.07 6.59
CA SER A 203 14.72 -13.69 6.10
C SER A 203 13.67 -12.74 6.66
N GLU A 204 12.49 -13.25 7.02
CA GLU A 204 11.37 -12.46 7.51
C GLU A 204 11.14 -12.66 9.02
N LEU A 205 12.08 -13.30 9.74
CA LEU A 205 11.90 -13.68 11.15
C LEU A 205 11.62 -12.46 12.04
N ASP A 206 12.46 -11.42 11.94
CA ASP A 206 12.29 -10.19 12.73
C ASP A 206 10.96 -9.50 12.42
N LEU A 207 10.56 -9.53 11.16
CA LEU A 207 9.29 -8.99 10.70
C LEU A 207 8.12 -9.77 11.32
N ILE A 208 8.13 -11.09 11.23
CA ILE A 208 7.11 -11.98 11.82
C ILE A 208 7.05 -11.78 13.33
N LEU A 209 8.19 -11.70 14.02
CA LEU A 209 8.26 -11.45 15.46
C LEU A 209 7.64 -10.09 15.83
N SER A 210 7.85 -9.05 15.01
CA SER A 210 7.19 -7.76 15.19
C SER A 210 5.66 -7.87 15.08
N PHE A 211 5.16 -8.66 14.13
CA PHE A 211 3.73 -8.87 13.93
C PHE A 211 3.12 -9.69 15.09
N ILE A 212 3.83 -10.68 15.61
CA ILE A 212 3.40 -11.44 16.80
C ILE A 212 3.22 -10.52 18.00
N ARG A 213 4.17 -9.60 18.23
CA ARG A 213 4.06 -8.61 19.32
C ARG A 213 2.83 -7.72 19.16
N LEU A 214 2.54 -7.26 17.94
CA LEU A 214 1.34 -6.47 17.65
C LEU A 214 0.05 -7.27 17.86
N ALA A 215 0.00 -8.52 17.40
CA ALA A 215 -1.14 -9.41 17.59
C ALA A 215 -1.46 -9.63 19.09
N ALA A 216 -0.42 -9.71 19.93
CA ALA A 216 -0.54 -9.88 21.37
C ALA A 216 -0.86 -8.58 22.13
N ALA A 217 -0.30 -7.43 21.73
CA ALA A 217 -0.43 -6.15 22.45
C ALA A 217 -1.88 -5.65 22.57
N ALA A 218 -2.75 -6.01 21.62
CA ALA A 218 -4.18 -5.67 21.67
C ALA A 218 -4.93 -6.35 22.83
N ARG A 219 -4.40 -7.46 23.38
CA ARG A 219 -4.95 -8.15 24.55
C ARG A 219 -4.75 -7.35 25.84
N VAL A 220 -3.54 -6.81 26.03
CA VAL A 220 -3.13 -6.11 27.26
C VAL A 220 -3.90 -4.80 27.47
N ARG A 221 -4.21 -4.06 26.40
CA ARG A 221 -5.04 -2.84 26.50
C ARG A 221 -6.49 -3.12 26.90
N ARG A 222 -7.06 -4.25 26.45
CA ARG A 222 -8.43 -4.63 26.80
C ARG A 222 -8.50 -5.10 28.27
N GLU A 223 -7.53 -5.90 28.71
CA GLU A 223 -7.43 -6.38 30.09
C GLU A 223 -7.19 -5.23 31.09
N ARG A 224 -6.35 -4.24 30.75
CA ARG A 224 -6.15 -3.03 31.58
C ARG A 224 -7.39 -2.15 31.68
N ASN A 225 -8.12 -1.95 30.58
CA ASN A 225 -9.38 -1.18 30.61
C ASN A 225 -10.49 -1.93 31.36
N THR A 226 -10.50 -3.26 31.37
CA THR A 226 -11.47 -4.02 32.19
C THR A 226 -11.11 -4.06 33.67
N SER A 227 -9.82 -3.98 34.04
CA SER A 227 -9.41 -3.87 35.45
C SER A 227 -9.62 -2.48 36.07
N GLU A 228 -9.82 -1.44 35.26
CA GLU A 228 -10.21 -0.10 35.75
C GLU A 228 -11.74 0.09 35.86
N VAL A 229 -12.54 -0.89 35.41
CA VAL A 229 -13.99 -0.95 35.62
C VAL A 229 -14.31 -1.95 36.73
N PHE A 230 -13.66 -1.80 37.89
CA PHE A 230 -14.26 -2.29 39.14
C PHE A 230 -15.23 -1.21 39.65
N PRO A 231 -16.50 -1.55 39.95
CA PRO A 231 -17.46 -0.57 40.40
C PRO A 231 -16.98 0.08 41.70
N LYS A 232 -17.05 1.41 41.76
CA LYS A 232 -16.91 2.25 42.97
C LYS A 232 -17.99 1.97 44.03
N HIS A 233 -18.26 0.70 44.34
CA HIS A 233 -19.22 0.29 45.35
C HIS A 233 -18.59 -0.22 46.65
N TYR A 234 -17.26 -0.17 46.78
CA TYR A 234 -16.54 -0.47 48.03
C TYR A 234 -15.89 0.75 48.67
N GLN A 235 -16.53 1.92 48.58
CA GLN A 235 -16.06 3.17 49.20
C GLN A 235 -17.18 3.92 49.94
N ARG A 236 -18.16 3.19 50.50
CA ARG A 236 -19.19 3.72 51.41
C ARG A 236 -19.40 2.82 52.64
N MET A 237 -18.32 2.39 53.27
CA MET A 237 -18.38 1.75 54.59
C MET A 237 -17.34 2.29 55.59
N SER A 238 -16.46 3.21 55.17
CA SER A 238 -15.53 3.89 56.08
C SER A 238 -16.10 5.15 56.74
N ASP A 239 -17.23 5.67 56.26
CA ASP A 239 -17.81 6.94 56.76
C ASP A 239 -18.95 6.72 57.79
N LEU A 240 -19.06 5.50 58.34
CA LEU A 240 -20.01 5.17 59.40
C LEU A 240 -19.35 5.02 60.78
N PHE A 241 -18.05 5.28 60.87
CA PHE A 241 -17.30 5.34 62.11
C PHE A 241 -16.28 6.47 62.06
N TYR A 242 -16.74 7.73 62.02
CA TYR A 242 -16.10 8.91 62.63
C TYR A 242 -17.06 10.09 62.56
#